data_AF-A0A4Q2YJM2-F1
#
_entry.id   AF-A0A4Q2YJM2-F1
#
_cell.length_a   1.000
_cell.length_b   1.000
_cell.length_c   1.000
_cell.angle_alpha   90.00
_cell.angle_beta   90.00
_cell.angle_gamma   90.00
#
_symmetry.space_group_name_H-M   'P 1'
#
loop_
_entity.id
_entity.type
_entity.pdbx_description
1 polymer ?
#
loop_
_entity_poly.entity_id
_entity_poly.type
_entity_poly.pdbx_seq_one_letter_code
_entity_poly.pdbx_strand_id
1 'polypeptide(L)'
;MTSMILLMVIAMGMMSLSAITVRKTGRDAARQEAEANARMALMCAIAEIQEHLGPDQRVSGDARITAQGKGNPANPNWVSVWRTNQKNGEPWIRRDGGKGGLMDLRGENRDPRSDRLALLVSGNERSIAHEDDETLDDANSVILVGEKSIGTDAGDTEIVRAPLVALKDAERQRGGYAWWVGDLGTKANVATRDLSSESSPSSDLPMMLAQDASWEAFGKTDIPSESRGGLASDRQVDLFDNNLKDRNFHGYTVWSAGLPVDVRDGGWKRDLTAYLSSGGNVPDYREKGASLPGLDDRDSMVGSANDRVDKDSWDPGQSSRITPVAPKFALLRNWAARAETTPAGIHSSGTEIGDTLTTSTPEGELTVGNSSKVSDFRTQTQSKIMPILAEGSIYYNLSYYPIVPADLRNPYGLRVHYYPRVVLWNPYNFEMKVPDSAILLFINGSKSVELTLTGGVRRTYRMNWGGGGASRGSMYFKMSGATMGPGESLVWSPAANRIY
;
A
#
# COMPACT_ATOMS: atom_id res chain seq x y z
N MET A 1 47.49 23.95 -74.97
CA MET A 1 47.17 24.59 -73.67
C MET A 1 45.90 24.01 -73.05
N THR A 2 44.87 23.70 -73.84
CA THR A 2 43.61 23.05 -73.40
C THR A 2 43.80 21.63 -72.80
N SER A 3 44.73 20.81 -73.30
CA SER A 3 44.97 19.45 -72.75
C SER A 3 45.61 19.44 -71.36
N MET A 4 46.44 20.44 -71.00
CA MET A 4 47.01 20.53 -69.65
C MET A 4 45.98 21.01 -68.62
N ILE A 5 45.08 21.92 -69.01
CA ILE A 5 44.00 22.40 -68.13
C ILE A 5 43.04 21.26 -67.80
N LEU A 6 42.70 20.41 -68.78
CA LEU A 6 41.85 19.23 -68.57
C LEU A 6 42.47 18.24 -67.56
N LEU A 7 43.75 17.93 -67.71
CA LEU A 7 44.48 17.04 -66.79
C LEU A 7 44.56 17.61 -65.37
N MET A 8 44.70 18.93 -65.25
CA MET A 8 44.80 19.60 -63.95
C MET A 8 43.45 19.65 -63.22
N VAL A 9 42.35 19.87 -63.95
CA VAL A 9 40.98 19.81 -63.40
C VAL A 9 40.64 18.38 -62.94
N ILE A 10 41.03 17.38 -63.72
CA ILE A 10 40.84 15.97 -63.35
C ILE A 10 41.67 15.60 -62.12
N ALA A 11 42.93 16.05 -62.03
CA ALA A 11 43.79 15.83 -60.87
C ALA A 11 43.24 16.52 -59.60
N MET A 12 42.74 17.75 -59.70
CA MET A 12 42.07 18.45 -58.59
C MET A 12 40.78 17.75 -58.16
N GLY A 13 40.00 17.24 -59.12
CA GLY A 13 38.79 16.44 -58.84
C GLY A 13 39.11 15.15 -58.08
N MET A 14 40.14 14.42 -58.50
CA MET A 14 40.60 13.20 -57.82
C MET A 14 41.19 13.48 -56.43
N MET A 15 41.95 14.57 -56.25
CA MET A 15 42.42 14.98 -54.92
C MET A 15 41.28 15.35 -53.98
N SER A 16 40.27 16.08 -54.47
CA SER A 16 39.07 16.43 -53.69
C SER A 16 38.30 15.18 -53.26
N LEU A 17 38.10 14.24 -54.19
CA LEU A 17 37.42 12.98 -53.90
C LEU A 17 38.21 12.13 -52.89
N SER A 18 39.53 12.05 -53.02
CA SER A 18 40.41 11.36 -52.07
C SER A 18 40.33 11.98 -50.66
N ALA A 19 40.37 13.31 -50.56
CA ALA A 19 40.24 14.02 -49.27
C ALA A 19 38.84 13.86 -48.63
N ILE A 20 37.78 13.73 -49.43
CA ILE A 20 36.44 13.42 -48.94
C ILE A 20 36.37 11.96 -48.45
N THR A 21 36.90 11.02 -49.23
CA THR A 21 36.93 9.59 -48.86
C THR A 21 37.73 9.37 -47.58
N VAL A 22 38.92 9.99 -47.43
CA VAL A 22 39.72 9.90 -46.19
C VAL A 22 38.96 10.45 -44.98
N ARG A 23 38.27 11.60 -45.13
CA ARG A 23 37.42 12.16 -44.05
C ARG A 23 36.23 11.26 -43.73
N LYS A 24 35.63 10.63 -44.73
CA LYS A 24 34.54 9.66 -44.55
C LYS A 24 35.03 8.42 -43.80
N THR A 25 36.15 7.82 -44.23
CA THR A 25 36.75 6.66 -43.56
C THR A 25 37.14 6.98 -42.11
N GLY A 26 37.68 8.17 -41.84
CA GLY A 26 37.98 8.61 -40.48
C GLY A 26 36.73 8.76 -39.59
N ARG A 27 35.63 9.29 -40.15
CA ARG A 27 34.34 9.36 -39.45
C ARG A 27 33.73 7.99 -39.20
N ASP A 28 33.81 7.10 -40.18
CA ASP A 28 33.29 5.73 -40.07
C ASP A 28 34.07 4.94 -39.01
N ALA A 29 35.40 5.09 -38.96
CA ALA A 29 36.25 4.50 -37.92
C ALA A 29 35.92 5.04 -36.51
N ALA A 30 35.83 6.36 -36.35
CA ALA A 30 35.47 6.97 -35.06
C ALA A 30 34.06 6.56 -34.60
N ARG A 31 33.12 6.43 -35.55
CA ARG A 31 31.77 5.94 -35.25
C ARG A 31 31.78 4.48 -34.80
N GLN A 32 32.53 3.61 -35.49
CA GLN A 32 32.66 2.20 -35.09
C GLN A 32 33.29 2.06 -33.70
N GLU A 33 34.29 2.87 -33.38
CA GLU A 33 34.90 2.92 -32.05
C GLU A 33 33.91 3.42 -30.98
N ALA A 34 33.15 4.47 -31.26
CA ALA A 34 32.11 4.95 -30.36
C ALA A 34 30.99 3.91 -30.13
N GLU A 35 30.55 3.20 -31.17
CA GLU A 35 29.57 2.11 -31.07
C GLU A 35 30.12 0.93 -30.25
N ALA A 36 31.40 0.58 -30.43
CA ALA A 36 32.07 -0.44 -29.63
C ALA A 36 32.18 -0.05 -28.14
N ASN A 37 32.55 1.20 -27.87
CA ASN A 37 32.63 1.74 -26.51
C ASN A 37 31.25 1.80 -25.85
N ALA A 38 30.21 2.22 -26.58
CA ALA A 38 28.83 2.22 -26.09
C ALA A 38 28.34 0.80 -25.79
N ARG A 39 28.67 -0.19 -26.63
CA ARG A 39 28.35 -1.59 -26.36
C ARG A 39 29.05 -2.11 -25.11
N MET A 40 30.32 -1.76 -24.91
CA MET A 40 31.03 -2.07 -23.68
C MET A 40 30.36 -1.41 -22.46
N ALA A 41 30.01 -0.14 -22.56
CA ALA A 41 29.29 0.60 -21.51
C ALA A 41 27.99 -0.10 -21.11
N LEU A 42 27.21 -0.55 -22.10
CA LEU A 42 25.99 -1.31 -21.87
C LEU A 42 26.26 -2.64 -21.15
N MET A 43 27.31 -3.36 -21.54
CA MET A 43 27.68 -4.60 -20.85
C MET A 43 28.11 -4.35 -19.41
N CYS A 44 28.85 -3.25 -19.14
CA CYS A 44 29.19 -2.81 -17.79
C CYS A 44 27.92 -2.50 -16.99
N ALA A 45 27.02 -1.66 -17.53
CA ALA A 45 25.76 -1.31 -16.85
C ALA A 45 24.92 -2.55 -16.51
N ILE A 46 24.81 -3.51 -17.43
CA ILE A 46 24.11 -4.78 -17.18
C ILE A 46 24.79 -5.59 -16.08
N ALA A 47 26.13 -5.65 -16.07
CA ALA A 47 26.88 -6.35 -15.03
C ALA A 47 26.64 -5.73 -13.64
N GLU A 48 26.67 -4.40 -13.54
CA GLU A 48 26.39 -3.66 -12.30
C GLU A 48 24.98 -3.92 -11.78
N ILE A 49 23.97 -3.92 -12.68
CA ILE A 49 22.59 -4.28 -12.31
C ILE A 49 22.55 -5.74 -11.82
N GLN A 50 23.17 -6.68 -12.51
CA GLN A 50 23.14 -8.09 -12.12
C GLN A 50 23.86 -8.33 -10.78
N GLU A 51 24.97 -7.66 -10.53
CA GLU A 51 25.71 -7.77 -9.29
C GLU A 51 24.95 -7.17 -8.09
N HIS A 52 24.40 -5.97 -8.27
CA HIS A 52 23.83 -5.21 -7.16
C HIS A 52 22.32 -5.39 -6.97
N LEU A 53 21.57 -5.62 -8.05
CA LEU A 53 20.11 -5.86 -8.04
C LEU A 53 19.71 -7.30 -8.39
N GLY A 54 20.68 -8.20 -8.58
CA GLY A 54 20.41 -9.63 -8.77
C GLY A 54 19.78 -10.32 -7.55
N PRO A 55 20.29 -10.10 -6.32
CA PRO A 55 19.67 -10.66 -5.11
C PRO A 55 18.27 -10.08 -4.83
N ASP A 56 17.35 -10.91 -4.35
CA ASP A 56 15.95 -10.57 -4.03
C ASP A 56 15.78 -9.59 -2.86
N GLN A 57 16.76 -9.52 -1.96
CA GLN A 57 16.81 -8.60 -0.83
C GLN A 57 17.53 -7.29 -1.21
N ARG A 58 17.06 -6.65 -2.28
CA ARG A 58 17.59 -5.39 -2.81
C ARG A 58 16.46 -4.44 -3.13
N VAL A 59 16.72 -3.16 -2.94
CA VAL A 59 15.83 -2.07 -3.36
C VAL A 59 16.65 -1.01 -4.07
N SER A 60 16.13 -0.53 -5.19
CA SER A 60 16.64 0.62 -5.92
C SER A 60 15.82 1.86 -5.62
N GLY A 61 16.41 3.02 -5.87
CA GLY A 61 15.71 4.29 -5.78
C GLY A 61 16.59 5.44 -6.26
N ASP A 62 15.92 6.48 -6.73
CA ASP A 62 16.50 7.73 -7.19
C ASP A 62 17.19 8.48 -6.04
N ALA A 63 18.28 9.20 -6.33
CA ALA A 63 19.09 9.89 -5.33
C ALA A 63 18.34 10.99 -4.59
N ARG A 64 17.19 11.47 -5.09
CA ARG A 64 16.27 12.35 -4.34
C ARG A 64 15.90 11.80 -2.96
N ILE A 65 15.86 10.47 -2.77
CA ILE A 65 15.59 9.88 -1.44
C ILE A 65 16.70 10.18 -0.42
N THR A 66 17.93 10.40 -0.89
CA THR A 66 19.09 10.70 -0.05
C THR A 66 19.18 12.18 0.35
N ALA A 67 18.35 13.04 -0.25
CA ALA A 67 18.28 14.47 0.07
C ALA A 67 17.81 14.76 1.51
N GLN A 68 17.04 13.86 2.13
CA GLN A 68 16.47 14.03 3.48
C GLN A 68 15.84 15.41 3.72
N GLY A 69 15.15 15.97 2.73
CA GLY A 69 14.49 17.28 2.82
C GLY A 69 15.41 18.51 2.71
N LYS A 70 16.70 18.32 2.38
CA LYS A 70 17.69 19.42 2.20
C LYS A 70 17.74 19.99 0.76
N GLY A 71 16.76 19.66 -0.08
CA GLY A 71 16.77 19.97 -1.51
C GLY A 71 17.40 18.86 -2.36
N ASN A 72 17.14 18.87 -3.67
CA ASN A 72 17.64 17.84 -4.58
C ASN A 72 19.18 17.83 -4.63
N PRO A 73 19.82 16.66 -4.67
CA PRO A 73 21.27 16.58 -4.90
C PRO A 73 21.61 17.05 -6.32
N ALA A 74 22.89 17.24 -6.62
CA ALA A 74 23.37 17.70 -7.93
C ALA A 74 22.93 16.77 -9.08
N ASN A 75 22.90 15.46 -8.83
CA ASN A 75 22.48 14.43 -9.77
C ASN A 75 21.30 13.62 -9.19
N PRO A 76 20.07 14.19 -9.16
CA PRO A 76 18.93 13.55 -8.51
C PRO A 76 18.56 12.22 -9.17
N ASN A 77 18.61 12.13 -10.50
CA ASN A 77 18.16 10.93 -11.23
C ASN A 77 19.13 9.74 -11.16
N TRP A 78 20.24 9.83 -10.42
CA TRP A 78 21.14 8.69 -10.25
C TRP A 78 20.51 7.62 -9.35
N VAL A 79 20.58 6.37 -9.78
CA VAL A 79 19.91 5.26 -9.09
C VAL A 79 20.85 4.64 -8.07
N SER A 80 20.47 4.72 -6.81
CA SER A 80 21.13 4.09 -5.69
C SER A 80 20.52 2.72 -5.42
N VAL A 81 21.33 1.79 -4.89
CA VAL A 81 20.92 0.44 -4.50
C VAL A 81 21.22 0.20 -3.03
N TRP A 82 20.27 -0.35 -2.29
CA TRP A 82 20.42 -0.69 -0.87
C TRP A 82 20.12 -2.16 -0.59
N ARG A 83 20.72 -2.66 0.49
CA ARG A 83 20.34 -3.93 1.10
C ARG A 83 19.18 -3.70 2.06
N THR A 84 18.17 -4.55 1.97
CA THR A 84 17.05 -4.64 2.92
C THR A 84 17.38 -5.50 4.13
N ASN A 85 18.52 -6.20 4.08
CA ASN A 85 19.10 -6.96 5.17
C ASN A 85 20.43 -6.37 5.66
N GLN A 86 20.78 -6.74 6.87
CA GLN A 86 22.08 -6.50 7.49
C GLN A 86 23.16 -7.38 6.84
N LYS A 87 24.43 -7.08 7.12
CA LYS A 87 25.56 -7.87 6.58
C LYS A 87 25.51 -9.34 6.99
N ASN A 88 24.94 -9.65 8.14
CA ASN A 88 24.73 -11.01 8.66
C ASN A 88 23.50 -11.73 8.07
N GLY A 89 22.75 -11.09 7.16
CA GLY A 89 21.56 -11.66 6.51
C GLY A 89 20.23 -11.35 7.19
N GLU A 90 20.24 -10.81 8.41
CA GLU A 90 19.01 -10.50 9.15
C GLU A 90 18.29 -9.27 8.56
N PRO A 91 16.95 -9.20 8.55
CA PRO A 91 16.24 -8.06 8.01
C PRO A 91 16.44 -6.79 8.86
N TRP A 92 16.45 -5.62 8.21
CA TRP A 92 16.41 -4.32 8.91
C TRP A 92 15.07 -4.06 9.58
N ILE A 93 13.98 -4.52 8.95
CA ILE A 93 12.63 -4.40 9.48
C ILE A 93 12.26 -5.67 10.26
N ARG A 94 12.06 -5.54 11.57
CA ARG A 94 11.67 -6.64 12.46
C ARG A 94 10.31 -6.40 13.09
N ARG A 95 9.57 -7.46 13.38
CA ARG A 95 8.37 -7.35 14.19
C ARG A 95 8.75 -7.18 15.65
N ASP A 96 8.11 -6.20 16.28
CA ASP A 96 8.08 -5.98 17.72
C ASP A 96 6.62 -6.00 18.18
N GLY A 97 6.16 -7.19 18.57
CA GLY A 97 4.85 -7.38 19.19
C GLY A 97 4.73 -6.68 20.55
N GLY A 98 5.87 -6.35 21.18
CA GLY A 98 6.03 -5.53 22.39
C GLY A 98 5.52 -4.10 22.22
N LYS A 99 6.00 -3.43 21.17
CA LYS A 99 5.83 -1.99 20.89
C LYS A 99 4.89 -1.67 19.73
N GLY A 100 4.16 -2.66 19.22
CA GLY A 100 2.97 -2.42 18.38
C GLY A 100 3.18 -2.48 16.88
N GLY A 101 4.14 -3.28 16.37
CA GLY A 101 4.17 -3.55 14.92
C GLY A 101 5.54 -3.88 14.35
N LEU A 102 5.86 -3.29 13.20
CA LEU A 102 7.18 -3.39 12.57
C LEU A 102 8.07 -2.26 13.09
N MET A 103 9.30 -2.60 13.44
CA MET A 103 10.34 -1.70 13.88
C MET A 103 11.47 -1.70 12.85
N ASP A 104 11.92 -0.50 12.47
CA ASP A 104 13.12 -0.32 11.67
C ASP A 104 14.34 -0.22 12.60
N LEU A 105 15.29 -1.16 12.45
CA LEU A 105 16.50 -1.19 13.26
C LEU A 105 17.54 -0.14 12.83
N ARG A 106 17.32 0.60 11.73
CA ARG A 106 18.25 1.61 11.23
C ARG A 106 18.22 2.92 12.05
N GLY A 107 17.15 3.18 12.80
CA GLY A 107 16.98 4.41 13.59
C GLY A 107 16.63 5.66 12.74
N GLU A 108 16.20 6.73 13.40
CA GLU A 108 15.59 7.91 12.74
C GLU A 108 16.58 8.89 12.09
N ASN A 109 17.84 8.94 12.55
CA ASN A 109 18.84 9.93 12.10
C ASN A 109 19.93 9.34 11.21
N ARG A 110 19.64 8.24 10.51
CA ARG A 110 20.63 7.56 9.68
C ARG A 110 20.70 8.19 8.30
N ASP A 111 21.93 8.41 7.81
CA ASP A 111 22.16 8.87 6.44
C ASP A 111 21.95 7.69 5.47
N PRO A 112 20.99 7.77 4.52
CA PRO A 112 20.77 6.75 3.50
C PRO A 112 22.00 6.44 2.65
N ARG A 113 22.94 7.39 2.51
CA ARG A 113 24.19 7.18 1.76
C ARG A 113 25.12 6.19 2.45
N SER A 114 25.10 6.15 3.79
CA SER A 114 26.01 5.30 4.57
C SER A 114 25.79 3.79 4.38
N ASP A 115 24.56 3.39 4.03
CA ASP A 115 24.17 2.00 3.80
C ASP A 115 24.00 1.66 2.30
N ARG A 116 24.29 2.62 1.42
CA ARG A 116 24.18 2.41 -0.02
C ARG A 116 25.22 1.40 -0.46
N LEU A 117 24.76 0.39 -1.19
CA LEU A 117 25.61 -0.65 -1.76
C LEU A 117 26.28 -0.17 -3.04
N ALA A 118 25.53 0.51 -3.91
CA ALA A 118 26.00 0.97 -5.20
C ALA A 118 25.22 2.20 -5.69
N LEU A 119 25.82 2.92 -6.64
CA LEU A 119 25.22 4.03 -7.37
C LEU A 119 25.44 3.74 -8.86
N LEU A 120 24.37 3.43 -9.59
CA LEU A 120 24.40 2.84 -10.92
C LEU A 120 24.68 3.88 -12.02
N VAL A 121 25.93 4.34 -12.05
CA VAL A 121 26.46 5.28 -13.03
C VAL A 121 27.93 4.93 -13.33
N SER A 122 28.41 5.24 -14.53
CA SER A 122 29.79 4.97 -14.93
C SER A 122 30.82 5.61 -14.00
N GLY A 123 31.95 4.93 -13.81
CA GLY A 123 33.01 5.36 -12.90
C GLY A 123 32.86 4.80 -11.47
N ASN A 124 31.72 4.18 -11.15
CA ASN A 124 31.45 3.56 -9.86
C ASN A 124 31.53 2.01 -9.86
N GLU A 125 32.05 1.38 -10.93
CA GLU A 125 32.01 -0.09 -11.14
C GLU A 125 32.80 -0.93 -10.13
N ARG A 126 33.62 -0.31 -9.28
CA ARG A 126 34.39 -1.02 -8.23
C ARG A 126 34.00 -0.58 -6.83
N SER A 127 33.69 0.69 -6.71
CA SER A 127 33.36 1.38 -5.47
C SER A 127 32.78 2.73 -5.86
N ILE A 128 31.96 3.32 -4.98
CA ILE A 128 31.43 4.66 -5.18
C ILE A 128 32.60 5.66 -5.13
N ALA A 129 33.04 6.12 -6.30
CA ALA A 129 34.07 7.14 -6.49
C ALA A 129 33.43 8.50 -6.81
N HIS A 130 32.27 8.49 -7.44
CA HIS A 130 31.44 9.63 -7.75
C HIS A 130 30.13 9.61 -6.95
N GLU A 131 29.84 10.72 -6.30
CA GLU A 131 28.70 10.87 -5.39
C GLU A 131 27.53 11.64 -6.02
N ASP A 132 26.31 11.41 -5.53
CA ASP A 132 25.10 12.00 -6.12
C ASP A 132 25.03 13.54 -5.97
N ASP A 133 25.73 14.10 -4.98
CA ASP A 133 25.88 15.53 -4.77
C ASP A 133 27.10 16.16 -5.47
N GLU A 134 27.89 15.36 -6.21
CA GLU A 134 29.06 15.83 -6.93
C GLU A 134 28.68 16.64 -8.18
N THR A 135 29.24 17.84 -8.31
CA THR A 135 29.13 18.61 -9.55
C THR A 135 30.16 18.13 -10.56
N LEU A 136 29.68 17.53 -11.65
CA LEU A 136 30.54 17.06 -12.74
C LEU A 136 30.83 18.16 -13.77
N ASP A 137 32.07 18.23 -14.23
CA ASP A 137 32.49 19.14 -15.30
C ASP A 137 32.23 18.57 -16.70
N ASP A 138 32.19 19.43 -17.73
CA ASP A 138 31.97 18.99 -19.11
C ASP A 138 33.17 18.21 -19.69
N ALA A 139 34.36 18.33 -19.08
CA ALA A 139 35.56 17.66 -19.57
C ALA A 139 35.59 16.16 -19.21
N ASN A 140 35.06 15.79 -18.04
CA ASN A 140 35.10 14.41 -17.52
C ASN A 140 33.72 13.80 -17.38
N SER A 141 32.71 14.30 -18.09
CA SER A 141 31.36 13.74 -18.08
C SER A 141 30.66 13.85 -19.42
N VAL A 142 29.58 13.09 -19.57
CA VAL A 142 28.74 13.07 -20.76
C VAL A 142 27.29 13.26 -20.36
N ILE A 143 26.57 14.13 -21.06
CA ILE A 143 25.12 14.26 -20.94
C ILE A 143 24.46 13.10 -21.68
N LEU A 144 23.80 12.21 -20.95
CA LEU A 144 23.08 11.05 -21.49
C LEU A 144 21.60 11.37 -21.69
N VAL A 145 21.02 12.17 -20.81
CA VAL A 145 19.67 12.73 -20.94
C VAL A 145 19.80 14.24 -20.86
N GLY A 146 19.41 14.93 -21.93
CA GLY A 146 19.47 16.39 -22.01
C GLY A 146 18.36 16.92 -22.90
N GLU A 147 18.43 18.18 -23.32
CA GLU A 147 17.36 18.93 -23.99
C GLU A 147 16.62 18.19 -25.12
N LYS A 148 17.30 17.29 -25.84
CA LYS A 148 16.67 16.49 -26.92
C LYS A 148 15.74 15.36 -26.43
N SER A 149 15.81 15.02 -25.16
CA SER A 149 14.99 13.99 -24.51
C SER A 149 13.93 14.59 -23.59
N ILE A 150 14.23 15.75 -22.98
CA ILE A 150 13.40 16.43 -21.98
C ILE A 150 12.90 17.82 -22.44
N GLY A 151 13.05 18.14 -23.72
CA GLY A 151 12.74 19.47 -24.23
C GLY A 151 13.63 20.59 -23.69
N THR A 152 13.40 21.80 -24.19
CA THR A 152 14.19 23.00 -23.86
C THR A 152 13.76 23.69 -22.57
N ASP A 153 12.58 23.36 -22.04
CA ASP A 153 12.01 23.97 -20.84
C ASP A 153 12.35 23.21 -19.55
N ALA A 154 13.04 22.08 -19.65
CA ALA A 154 13.34 21.25 -18.49
C ALA A 154 14.42 21.89 -17.60
N GLY A 155 14.21 21.81 -16.28
CA GLY A 155 15.18 22.30 -15.31
C GLY A 155 16.42 21.41 -15.23
N ASP A 156 17.51 21.95 -14.68
CA ASP A 156 18.80 21.25 -14.55
C ASP A 156 18.70 19.91 -13.80
N THR A 157 17.70 19.76 -12.91
CA THR A 157 17.45 18.51 -12.16
C THR A 157 16.91 17.36 -13.01
N GLU A 158 16.49 17.60 -14.25
CA GLU A 158 15.98 16.58 -15.16
C GLU A 158 17.09 16.04 -16.09
N ILE A 159 18.19 16.79 -16.23
CA ILE A 159 19.36 16.40 -17.01
C ILE A 159 20.06 15.25 -16.29
N VAL A 160 20.51 14.25 -17.06
CA VAL A 160 21.33 13.16 -16.55
C VAL A 160 22.71 13.24 -17.17
N ARG A 161 23.69 13.48 -16.32
CA ARG A 161 25.11 13.50 -16.61
C ARG A 161 25.77 12.30 -15.96
N ALA A 162 26.71 11.67 -16.65
CA ALA A 162 27.45 10.52 -16.15
C ALA A 162 28.96 10.73 -16.33
N PRO A 163 29.81 10.29 -15.37
CA PRO A 163 31.27 10.39 -15.48
C PRO A 163 31.81 9.65 -16.71
N LEU A 164 32.78 10.26 -17.40
CA LEU A 164 33.46 9.69 -18.56
C LEU A 164 34.62 8.81 -18.11
N VAL A 165 34.50 7.50 -18.34
CA VAL A 165 35.57 6.54 -18.05
C VAL A 165 36.47 6.38 -19.27
N ALA A 166 37.74 6.78 -19.12
CA ALA A 166 38.71 6.70 -20.20
C ALA A 166 39.23 5.27 -20.43
N LEU A 167 39.22 4.82 -21.68
CA LEU A 167 39.84 3.58 -22.14
C LEU A 167 41.28 3.87 -22.59
N LYS A 168 42.24 3.25 -21.89
CA LYS A 168 43.68 3.38 -22.18
C LYS A 168 44.23 2.07 -22.74
N ASP A 169 45.05 2.18 -23.79
CA ASP A 169 45.89 1.10 -24.31
C ASP A 169 47.35 1.57 -24.27
N ALA A 170 48.21 0.86 -23.51
CA ALA A 170 49.65 1.15 -23.38
C ALA A 170 49.99 2.66 -23.32
N GLU A 171 49.34 3.39 -22.41
CA GLU A 171 49.45 4.84 -22.17
C GLU A 171 48.81 5.81 -23.19
N ARG A 172 48.25 5.34 -24.31
CA ARG A 172 47.43 6.19 -25.20
C ARG A 172 45.94 6.02 -24.88
N GLN A 173 45.22 7.14 -24.75
CA GLN A 173 43.76 7.09 -24.70
C GLN A 173 43.22 6.68 -26.08
N ARG A 174 42.48 5.58 -26.13
CA ARG A 174 41.75 5.13 -27.32
C ARG A 174 40.33 5.68 -27.38
N GLY A 175 39.76 6.05 -26.23
CA GLY A 175 38.43 6.65 -26.17
C GLY A 175 37.91 6.63 -24.74
N GLY A 176 36.60 6.66 -24.59
CA GLY A 176 35.96 6.51 -23.30
C GLY A 176 34.52 6.07 -23.44
N TYR A 177 33.91 5.72 -22.32
CA TYR A 177 32.52 5.36 -22.23
C TYR A 177 31.86 6.02 -21.02
N ALA A 178 30.55 6.20 -21.09
CA ALA A 178 29.73 6.64 -19.98
C ALA A 178 28.39 5.90 -20.07
N TRP A 179 27.81 5.59 -18.92
CA TRP A 179 26.52 4.92 -18.82
C TRP A 179 25.78 5.34 -17.55
N TRP A 180 24.47 5.24 -17.58
CA TRP A 180 23.58 5.47 -16.46
C TRP A 180 22.42 4.48 -16.55
N VAL A 181 21.93 4.03 -15.40
CA VAL A 181 20.75 3.18 -15.30
C VAL A 181 19.62 3.98 -14.67
N GLY A 182 18.50 4.11 -15.38
CA GLY A 182 17.26 4.65 -14.84
C GLY A 182 16.36 3.55 -14.29
N ASP A 183 15.74 3.81 -13.14
CA ASP A 183 14.79 2.88 -12.52
C ASP A 183 13.39 3.06 -13.14
N LEU A 184 12.85 1.99 -13.72
CA LEU A 184 11.48 1.98 -14.28
C LEU A 184 10.43 1.71 -13.21
N GLY A 185 10.81 1.10 -12.08
CA GLY A 185 9.91 0.82 -10.95
C GLY A 185 9.45 2.07 -10.22
N THR A 186 10.15 3.20 -10.39
CA THR A 186 9.76 4.51 -9.84
C THR A 186 8.91 5.34 -10.81
N LYS A 187 8.66 4.84 -12.03
CA LYS A 187 7.87 5.54 -13.05
C LYS A 187 6.46 4.98 -13.14
N ALA A 188 5.51 5.81 -13.54
CA ALA A 188 4.13 5.40 -13.77
C ALA A 188 4.01 4.58 -15.07
N ASN A 189 3.49 3.36 -15.01
CA ASN A 189 3.25 2.56 -16.21
C ASN A 189 1.91 2.95 -16.85
N VAL A 190 1.95 3.31 -18.14
CA VAL A 190 0.80 3.80 -18.90
C VAL A 190 0.38 2.86 -20.04
N ALA A 191 1.13 1.77 -20.22
CA ALA A 191 0.86 0.75 -21.23
C ALA A 191 0.07 -0.45 -20.67
N THR A 192 -0.24 -0.44 -19.36
CA THR A 192 -1.04 -1.49 -18.73
C THR A 192 -2.43 -1.53 -19.36
N ARG A 193 -2.78 -2.66 -19.97
CA ARG A 193 -4.09 -2.88 -20.56
C ARG A 193 -5.09 -3.22 -19.47
N ASP A 194 -6.19 -2.47 -19.41
CA ASP A 194 -7.35 -2.85 -18.61
C ASP A 194 -8.15 -3.95 -19.33
N LEU A 195 -8.10 -5.17 -18.77
CA LEU A 195 -8.84 -6.34 -19.25
C LEU A 195 -10.20 -6.53 -18.55
N SER A 196 -10.50 -5.71 -17.55
CA SER A 196 -11.69 -5.90 -16.72
C SER A 196 -12.98 -5.50 -17.43
N SER A 197 -12.91 -4.53 -18.33
CA SER A 197 -14.03 -4.09 -19.17
C SER A 197 -14.59 -5.19 -20.08
N GLU A 198 -13.81 -6.23 -20.39
CA GLU A 198 -14.24 -7.37 -21.21
C GLU A 198 -14.99 -8.46 -20.39
N SER A 199 -14.92 -8.44 -19.05
CA SER A 199 -15.32 -9.58 -18.21
C SER A 199 -16.41 -9.30 -17.17
N SER A 200 -16.73 -8.05 -16.82
CA SER A 200 -17.88 -7.73 -15.95
C SER A 200 -18.24 -6.23 -15.98
N PRO A 201 -19.52 -5.83 -15.88
CA PRO A 201 -19.95 -4.43 -15.83
C PRO A 201 -19.58 -3.68 -14.52
N SER A 202 -18.86 -4.32 -13.60
CA SER A 202 -18.39 -3.66 -12.37
C SER A 202 -17.21 -2.73 -12.69
N SER A 203 -17.46 -1.42 -12.59
CA SER A 203 -16.51 -0.31 -12.79
C SER A 203 -15.29 -0.29 -11.86
N ASP A 204 -15.21 -1.23 -10.91
CA ASP A 204 -14.27 -1.15 -9.78
C ASP A 204 -13.05 -2.07 -9.97
N LEU A 205 -13.12 -3.03 -10.90
CA LEU A 205 -11.99 -3.90 -11.25
C LEU A 205 -10.77 -3.13 -11.81
N PRO A 206 -10.92 -2.06 -12.63
CA PRO A 206 -9.79 -1.21 -13.02
C PRO A 206 -9.09 -0.58 -11.81
N MET A 207 -9.83 -0.23 -10.75
CA MET A 207 -9.26 0.32 -9.52
C MET A 207 -8.45 -0.72 -8.71
N MET A 208 -8.59 -2.01 -9.03
CA MET A 208 -7.83 -3.10 -8.40
C MET A 208 -6.57 -3.47 -9.19
N LEU A 209 -6.33 -2.89 -10.38
CA LEU A 209 -5.11 -3.11 -11.15
C LEU A 209 -3.95 -2.36 -10.50
N ALA A 210 -3.19 -3.08 -9.67
CA ALA A 210 -1.92 -2.58 -9.18
C ALA A 210 -1.03 -2.23 -10.38
N GLN A 211 -0.61 -0.97 -10.49
CA GLN A 211 0.29 -0.40 -11.51
C GLN A 211 -0.35 0.13 -12.81
N ASP A 212 -1.67 0.33 -12.88
CA ASP A 212 -2.22 1.18 -13.93
C ASP A 212 -2.22 2.65 -13.50
N ALA A 213 -1.56 3.50 -14.27
CA ALA A 213 -1.62 4.94 -14.08
C ALA A 213 -2.45 5.56 -15.20
N SER A 214 -3.61 6.14 -14.83
CA SER A 214 -4.37 6.95 -15.77
C SER A 214 -3.53 8.13 -16.24
N TRP A 215 -3.53 8.38 -17.54
CA TRP A 215 -2.80 9.50 -18.12
C TRP A 215 -3.42 10.85 -17.73
N GLU A 216 -4.66 10.86 -17.23
CA GLU A 216 -5.31 12.04 -16.64
C GLU A 216 -4.55 12.60 -15.44
N ALA A 217 -3.81 11.75 -14.70
CA ALA A 217 -2.96 12.18 -13.59
C ALA A 217 -1.86 13.17 -14.03
N PHE A 218 -1.51 13.19 -15.31
CA PHE A 218 -0.55 14.11 -15.92
C PHE A 218 -1.22 15.36 -16.55
N GLY A 219 -2.52 15.57 -16.28
CA GLY A 219 -3.29 16.73 -16.73
C GLY A 219 -3.73 16.66 -18.19
N LYS A 220 -3.94 15.45 -18.72
CA LYS A 220 -4.18 15.18 -20.15
C LYS A 220 -5.36 14.22 -20.37
N THR A 221 -5.81 14.11 -21.62
CA THR A 221 -6.83 13.10 -21.99
C THR A 221 -6.22 11.70 -21.89
N ASP A 222 -6.96 10.74 -21.31
CA ASP A 222 -6.45 9.39 -21.14
C ASP A 222 -6.14 8.68 -22.47
N ILE A 223 -5.16 7.76 -22.45
CA ILE A 223 -4.88 6.87 -23.57
C ILE A 223 -5.97 5.79 -23.60
N PRO A 224 -6.68 5.60 -24.73
CA PRO A 224 -7.71 4.57 -24.84
C PRO A 224 -7.17 3.18 -24.45
N SER A 225 -7.91 2.42 -23.62
CA SER A 225 -7.47 1.12 -23.09
C SER A 225 -7.06 0.12 -24.17
N GLU A 226 -7.75 0.14 -25.31
CA GLU A 226 -7.45 -0.67 -26.51
C GLU A 226 -6.11 -0.32 -27.17
N SER A 227 -5.66 0.92 -27.03
CA SER A 227 -4.41 1.42 -27.60
C SER A 227 -3.21 1.19 -26.67
N ARG A 228 -3.42 1.07 -25.36
CA ARG A 228 -2.33 0.93 -24.37
C ARG A 228 -1.46 -0.31 -24.62
N GLY A 229 -2.07 -1.43 -25.00
CA GLY A 229 -1.33 -2.66 -25.35
C GLY A 229 -0.46 -2.57 -26.60
N GLY A 230 -0.60 -1.50 -27.42
CA GLY A 230 0.20 -1.25 -28.62
C GLY A 230 1.42 -0.36 -28.39
N LEU A 231 1.62 0.16 -27.18
CA LEU A 231 2.75 1.03 -26.83
C LEU A 231 4.01 0.19 -26.59
N ALA A 232 4.86 0.07 -27.61
CA ALA A 232 6.14 -0.62 -27.55
C ALA A 232 7.33 0.32 -27.25
N SER A 233 7.15 1.63 -27.38
CA SER A 233 8.18 2.63 -27.07
C SER A 233 7.57 3.97 -26.64
N ASP A 234 8.32 4.73 -25.86
CA ASP A 234 7.91 6.06 -25.39
C ASP A 234 7.56 7.01 -26.55
N ARG A 235 8.18 6.84 -27.73
CA ARG A 235 7.88 7.65 -28.92
C ARG A 235 6.47 7.44 -29.47
N GLN A 236 5.82 6.32 -29.17
CA GLN A 236 4.45 6.08 -29.62
C GLN A 236 3.43 6.82 -28.75
N VAL A 237 3.82 7.27 -27.55
CA VAL A 237 2.99 8.16 -26.73
C VAL A 237 2.80 9.52 -27.42
N ASP A 238 3.79 9.97 -28.18
CA ASP A 238 3.71 11.22 -28.98
C ASP A 238 2.56 11.18 -30.02
N LEU A 239 2.07 10.00 -30.41
CA LEU A 239 0.91 9.87 -31.32
C LEU A 239 -0.40 10.33 -30.67
N PHE A 240 -0.48 10.29 -29.34
CA PHE A 240 -1.65 10.68 -28.56
C PHE A 240 -1.52 12.12 -28.05
N ASP A 241 -0.30 12.60 -27.74
CA ASP A 241 -0.03 14.03 -27.54
C ASP A 241 1.45 14.40 -27.83
N ASN A 242 1.61 15.36 -28.75
CA ASN A 242 2.86 15.66 -29.48
C ASN A 242 3.99 16.26 -28.63
N ASN A 243 3.76 16.67 -27.37
CA ASN A 243 4.75 17.37 -26.53
C ASN A 243 5.04 16.65 -25.20
N LEU A 244 4.69 15.36 -25.09
CA LEU A 244 4.65 14.63 -23.82
C LEU A 244 5.97 14.06 -23.33
N LYS A 245 6.81 13.51 -24.22
CA LYS A 245 8.11 12.95 -23.81
C LYS A 245 9.01 13.99 -23.14
N ASP A 246 8.90 15.24 -23.62
CA ASP A 246 9.82 16.30 -23.27
C ASP A 246 9.63 16.68 -21.79
N ARG A 247 8.40 16.75 -21.27
CA ARG A 247 8.20 17.19 -19.88
C ARG A 247 8.23 16.08 -18.83
N ASN A 248 8.10 14.82 -19.22
CA ASN A 248 7.81 13.71 -18.29
C ASN A 248 8.74 12.48 -18.46
N PHE A 249 9.92 12.63 -19.07
CA PHE A 249 10.86 11.52 -19.29
C PHE A 249 11.11 10.65 -18.04
N HIS A 250 11.20 11.25 -16.86
CA HIS A 250 11.40 10.54 -15.59
C HIS A 250 10.10 10.13 -14.87
N GLY A 251 8.93 10.58 -15.36
CA GLY A 251 7.64 10.38 -14.70
C GLY A 251 6.84 9.15 -15.16
N TYR A 252 7.03 8.70 -16.41
CA TYR A 252 6.27 7.58 -16.96
C TYR A 252 7.13 6.56 -17.69
N THR A 253 6.56 5.38 -17.94
CA THR A 253 7.13 4.35 -18.79
C THR A 253 6.03 3.57 -19.52
N VAL A 254 6.35 3.06 -20.70
CA VAL A 254 5.52 2.05 -21.40
C VAL A 254 5.95 0.62 -21.05
N TRP A 255 6.99 0.45 -20.24
CA TRP A 255 7.50 -0.86 -19.84
C TRP A 255 7.84 -0.89 -18.36
N SER A 256 7.12 -1.69 -17.59
CA SER A 256 7.48 -1.99 -16.21
C SER A 256 7.21 -3.45 -15.94
N ALA A 257 8.26 -4.17 -15.55
CA ALA A 257 8.19 -5.56 -15.15
C ALA A 257 8.86 -5.70 -13.79
N GLY A 258 8.11 -6.19 -12.80
CA GLY A 258 8.61 -6.47 -11.46
C GLY A 258 8.48 -7.95 -11.16
N LEU A 259 9.47 -8.50 -10.46
CA LEU A 259 9.36 -9.83 -9.89
C LEU A 259 8.65 -9.72 -8.52
N PRO A 260 7.63 -10.53 -8.22
CA PRO A 260 6.98 -10.53 -6.91
C PRO A 260 7.90 -11.19 -5.88
N VAL A 261 8.93 -10.49 -5.42
CA VAL A 261 9.88 -10.95 -4.41
C VAL A 261 9.59 -10.35 -3.04
N ASP A 262 9.83 -11.13 -1.98
CA ASP A 262 9.83 -10.62 -0.62
C ASP A 262 11.19 -9.97 -0.34
N VAL A 263 11.25 -8.65 -0.48
CA VAL A 263 12.50 -7.92 -0.27
C VAL A 263 12.96 -7.95 1.18
N ARG A 264 12.11 -8.26 2.15
CA ARG A 264 12.50 -8.32 3.57
C ARG A 264 13.12 -9.67 3.89
N ASP A 265 12.37 -10.74 3.65
CA ASP A 265 12.72 -12.09 4.10
C ASP A 265 13.43 -12.92 3.00
N GLY A 266 13.38 -12.45 1.74
CA GLY A 266 13.90 -13.16 0.56
C GLY A 266 12.88 -14.13 -0.03
N GLY A 267 13.11 -14.55 -1.27
CA GLY A 267 12.25 -15.46 -2.02
C GLY A 267 11.07 -14.79 -2.71
N TRP A 268 10.16 -15.61 -3.23
CA TRP A 268 8.96 -15.15 -3.93
C TRP A 268 7.82 -14.85 -2.96
N LYS A 269 7.10 -13.75 -3.19
CA LYS A 269 5.79 -13.53 -2.60
C LYS A 269 4.83 -14.65 -3.03
N ARG A 270 3.89 -14.98 -2.15
CA ARG A 270 2.94 -16.06 -2.40
C ARG A 270 1.73 -15.55 -3.16
N ASP A 271 1.31 -16.33 -4.14
CA ASP A 271 0.06 -16.11 -4.85
C ASP A 271 -1.11 -16.66 -4.03
N LEU A 272 -2.03 -15.77 -3.64
CA LEU A 272 -3.22 -16.15 -2.88
C LEU A 272 -4.31 -16.75 -3.77
N THR A 273 -4.21 -16.68 -5.10
CA THR A 273 -5.24 -17.19 -6.03
C THR A 273 -5.53 -18.67 -5.77
N ALA A 274 -4.49 -19.49 -5.61
CA ALA A 274 -4.65 -20.92 -5.32
C ALA A 274 -5.42 -21.16 -4.01
N TYR A 275 -5.21 -20.32 -3.00
CA TYR A 275 -5.95 -20.40 -1.74
C TYR A 275 -7.38 -19.87 -1.87
N LEU A 276 -7.58 -18.72 -2.53
CA LEU A 276 -8.90 -18.11 -2.73
C LEU A 276 -9.83 -19.02 -3.53
N SER A 277 -9.31 -19.72 -4.54
CA SER A 277 -10.05 -20.71 -5.33
C SER A 277 -10.16 -22.10 -4.66
N SER A 278 -9.53 -22.30 -3.50
CA SER A 278 -9.58 -23.56 -2.75
C SER A 278 -10.77 -23.63 -1.79
N GLY A 279 -10.94 -24.81 -1.17
CA GLY A 279 -11.88 -25.01 -0.06
C GLY A 279 -11.46 -24.37 1.27
N GLY A 280 -10.39 -23.57 1.31
CA GLY A 280 -9.86 -22.94 2.54
C GLY A 280 -8.65 -23.65 3.13
N ASN A 281 -8.02 -24.54 2.36
CA ASN A 281 -6.82 -25.24 2.76
C ASN A 281 -5.96 -25.51 1.52
N VAL A 282 -4.74 -25.00 1.56
CA VAL A 282 -3.67 -25.33 0.63
C VAL A 282 -2.58 -26.04 1.42
N PRO A 283 -2.24 -27.30 1.11
CA PRO A 283 -1.23 -28.05 1.86
C PRO A 283 0.17 -27.47 1.63
N ASP A 284 1.10 -27.80 2.54
CA ASP A 284 2.51 -27.55 2.34
C ASP A 284 3.00 -28.15 1.01
N TYR A 285 3.73 -27.36 0.24
CA TYR A 285 4.45 -27.87 -0.93
C TYR A 285 5.83 -28.35 -0.50
N ARG A 286 6.13 -29.63 -0.76
CA ARG A 286 7.43 -30.24 -0.45
C ARG A 286 7.95 -31.01 -1.65
N GLU A 287 9.00 -30.50 -2.28
CA GLU A 287 9.67 -31.17 -3.39
C GLU A 287 11.17 -30.87 -3.37
N LYS A 288 12.02 -31.90 -3.57
CA LYS A 288 13.48 -31.78 -3.79
C LYS A 288 14.21 -30.84 -2.83
N GLY A 289 13.85 -30.86 -1.54
CA GLY A 289 14.48 -30.05 -0.49
C GLY A 289 13.89 -28.64 -0.34
N ALA A 290 12.97 -28.22 -1.19
CA ALA A 290 12.17 -27.01 -0.99
C ALA A 290 10.91 -27.37 -0.17
N SER A 291 10.65 -26.59 0.89
CA SER A 291 9.44 -26.69 1.70
C SER A 291 8.79 -25.31 1.78
N LEU A 292 7.64 -25.16 1.14
CA LEU A 292 6.83 -23.95 1.24
C LEU A 292 5.64 -24.23 2.15
N PRO A 293 5.45 -23.43 3.22
CA PRO A 293 4.27 -23.55 4.05
C PRO A 293 3.00 -23.35 3.23
N GLY A 294 2.03 -24.24 3.43
CA GLY A 294 0.66 -24.07 2.98
C GLY A 294 -0.05 -22.92 3.70
N LEU A 295 -1.36 -22.84 3.48
CA LEU A 295 -2.23 -21.82 4.07
C LEU A 295 -3.60 -22.42 4.41
N ASP A 296 -4.09 -22.17 5.62
CA ASP A 296 -5.39 -22.61 6.12
C ASP A 296 -6.29 -21.43 6.52
N ASP A 297 -7.60 -21.64 6.45
CA ASP A 297 -8.63 -20.71 6.90
C ASP A 297 -8.38 -20.13 8.30
N ARG A 298 -7.77 -20.89 9.21
CA ARG A 298 -7.47 -20.47 10.60
C ARG A 298 -6.15 -19.71 10.76
N ASP A 299 -5.36 -19.59 9.70
CA ASP A 299 -4.12 -18.83 9.75
C ASP A 299 -4.40 -17.33 9.87
N SER A 300 -3.51 -16.64 10.58
CA SER A 300 -3.60 -15.20 10.85
C SER A 300 -3.11 -14.39 9.63
N MET A 301 -3.88 -13.39 9.21
CA MET A 301 -3.50 -12.45 8.15
C MET A 301 -2.44 -11.45 8.61
N VAL A 302 -2.43 -11.12 9.90
CA VAL A 302 -1.51 -10.16 10.50
C VAL A 302 -0.59 -10.89 11.44
N GLY A 303 0.72 -10.70 11.24
CA GLY A 303 1.72 -11.47 11.97
C GLY A 303 2.16 -12.69 11.19
N SER A 304 2.76 -13.63 11.91
CA SER A 304 3.03 -14.97 11.38
C SER A 304 1.71 -15.72 11.23
N ALA A 305 1.54 -16.41 10.10
CA ALA A 305 0.31 -17.14 9.78
C ALA A 305 -0.09 -18.12 10.90
N ASN A 306 0.90 -18.84 11.44
CA ASN A 306 0.74 -19.80 12.54
C ASN A 306 2.09 -20.00 13.26
N ASP A 307 2.07 -20.70 14.40
CA ASP A 307 3.25 -20.96 15.24
C ASP A 307 4.39 -21.68 14.51
N ARG A 308 4.07 -22.45 13.45
CA ARG A 308 5.09 -23.13 12.66
C ARG A 308 5.84 -22.11 11.79
N VAL A 309 5.12 -21.28 11.04
CA VAL A 309 5.72 -20.20 10.24
C VAL A 309 6.46 -19.20 11.14
N ASP A 310 5.96 -18.95 12.34
CA ASP A 310 6.61 -18.07 13.33
C ASP A 310 7.96 -18.60 13.81
N LYS A 311 8.12 -19.92 13.99
CA LYS A 311 9.40 -20.52 14.39
C LYS A 311 10.47 -20.41 13.32
N ASP A 312 10.05 -20.42 12.06
CA ASP A 312 10.93 -20.33 10.90
C ASP A 312 11.17 -18.86 10.46
N SER A 313 10.55 -17.88 11.14
CA SER A 313 10.73 -16.46 10.81
C SER A 313 12.01 -15.87 11.44
N TRP A 314 12.42 -14.69 10.95
CA TRP A 314 13.52 -13.92 11.53
C TRP A 314 13.21 -13.31 12.91
N ASP A 315 11.95 -13.38 13.34
CA ASP A 315 11.40 -12.75 14.53
C ASP A 315 10.42 -13.68 15.27
N PRO A 316 10.89 -14.85 15.75
CA PRO A 316 10.02 -15.84 16.36
C PRO A 316 9.41 -15.37 17.68
N GLY A 317 8.21 -15.86 18.00
CA GLY A 317 7.49 -15.57 19.24
C GLY A 317 6.70 -14.25 19.23
N GLN A 318 6.87 -13.43 18.18
CA GLN A 318 6.19 -12.14 18.06
C GLN A 318 4.69 -12.28 17.71
N SER A 319 4.28 -13.44 17.19
CA SER A 319 2.89 -13.71 16.83
C SER A 319 1.97 -13.90 18.04
N SER A 320 2.48 -14.46 19.15
CA SER A 320 1.71 -14.90 20.32
C SER A 320 0.72 -13.88 20.88
N ARG A 321 1.08 -12.59 20.89
CA ARG A 321 0.23 -11.51 21.40
C ARG A 321 -0.95 -11.16 20.49
N ILE A 322 -0.75 -11.29 19.17
CA ILE A 322 -1.74 -10.86 18.16
C ILE A 322 -2.54 -12.04 17.62
N THR A 323 -2.03 -13.27 17.67
CA THR A 323 -2.72 -14.49 17.21
C THR A 323 -4.18 -14.61 17.69
N PRO A 324 -4.52 -14.26 18.95
CA PRO A 324 -5.91 -14.34 19.42
C PRO A 324 -6.86 -13.32 18.75
N VAL A 325 -6.35 -12.17 18.30
CA VAL A 325 -7.17 -11.08 17.76
C VAL A 325 -6.92 -10.82 16.27
N ALA A 326 -5.94 -11.50 15.68
CA ALA A 326 -5.58 -11.32 14.29
C ALA A 326 -6.72 -11.84 13.38
N PRO A 327 -7.13 -11.05 12.37
CA PRO A 327 -8.06 -11.51 11.35
C PRO A 327 -7.55 -12.80 10.68
N LYS A 328 -8.45 -13.73 10.38
CA LYS A 328 -8.10 -15.01 9.79
C LYS A 328 -8.20 -14.97 8.28
N PHE A 329 -7.38 -15.74 7.56
CA PHE A 329 -7.41 -15.79 6.10
C PHE A 329 -8.75 -16.26 5.54
N ALA A 330 -9.55 -17.00 6.32
CA ALA A 330 -10.93 -17.32 5.96
C ALA A 330 -11.79 -16.07 5.74
N LEU A 331 -11.55 -14.98 6.48
CA LEU A 331 -12.28 -13.71 6.32
C LEU A 331 -12.09 -13.15 4.91
N LEU A 332 -10.84 -13.14 4.43
CA LEU A 332 -10.48 -12.70 3.09
C LEU A 332 -11.11 -13.60 2.01
N ARG A 333 -11.03 -14.92 2.20
CA ARG A 333 -11.62 -15.89 1.26
C ARG A 333 -13.14 -15.79 1.21
N ASN A 334 -13.79 -15.63 2.36
CA ASN A 334 -15.22 -15.40 2.47
C ASN A 334 -15.64 -14.11 1.77
N TRP A 335 -14.87 -13.03 1.93
CA TRP A 335 -15.11 -11.78 1.21
C TRP A 335 -14.97 -11.96 -0.31
N ALA A 336 -13.91 -12.62 -0.78
CA ALA A 336 -13.71 -12.91 -2.20
C ALA A 336 -14.83 -13.78 -2.79
N ALA A 337 -15.20 -14.88 -2.11
CA ALA A 337 -16.29 -15.75 -2.54
C ALA A 337 -17.66 -15.03 -2.55
N ARG A 338 -17.85 -14.06 -1.64
CA ARG A 338 -19.04 -13.21 -1.65
C ARG A 338 -19.06 -12.29 -2.86
N ALA A 339 -17.93 -11.75 -3.32
CA ALA A 339 -17.89 -10.96 -4.54
C ALA A 339 -18.39 -11.75 -5.77
N GLU A 340 -18.12 -13.06 -5.83
CA GLU A 340 -18.60 -13.93 -6.92
C GLU A 340 -20.09 -14.32 -6.79
N THR A 341 -20.57 -14.49 -5.55
CA THR A 341 -21.92 -15.00 -5.25
C THR A 341 -22.94 -13.92 -4.92
N THR A 342 -22.49 -12.68 -4.75
CA THR A 342 -23.31 -11.51 -4.40
C THR A 342 -23.29 -10.53 -5.59
N PRO A 343 -24.17 -10.69 -6.58
CA PRO A 343 -24.31 -9.69 -7.65
C PRO A 343 -24.61 -8.31 -7.04
N ALA A 344 -24.19 -7.23 -7.72
CA ALA A 344 -24.66 -5.88 -7.40
C ALA A 344 -26.20 -5.83 -7.56
N GLY A 345 -26.93 -5.68 -6.44
CA GLY A 345 -28.39 -5.73 -6.45
C GLY A 345 -29.01 -6.07 -5.10
N ILE A 346 -30.34 -6.04 -5.01
CA ILE A 346 -31.12 -6.16 -3.77
C ILE A 346 -30.87 -7.54 -3.12
N HIS A 347 -30.34 -7.51 -1.91
CA HIS A 347 -30.16 -8.69 -1.05
C HIS A 347 -31.08 -8.60 0.16
N SER A 348 -31.21 -9.71 0.88
CA SER A 348 -31.53 -9.65 2.30
C SER A 348 -30.46 -10.49 3.00
N SER A 349 -29.48 -9.84 3.61
CA SER A 349 -28.58 -10.57 4.48
C SER A 349 -29.37 -11.03 5.71
N GLY A 350 -29.38 -12.33 5.98
CA GLY A 350 -29.65 -12.80 7.33
C GLY A 350 -28.57 -12.28 8.26
N THR A 351 -28.89 -12.04 9.54
CA THR A 351 -27.87 -11.73 10.53
C THR A 351 -27.08 -12.99 10.85
N GLU A 352 -25.81 -13.01 10.45
CA GLU A 352 -24.86 -13.99 10.95
C GLU A 352 -24.52 -13.65 12.40
N ILE A 353 -25.21 -14.31 13.34
CA ILE A 353 -24.85 -14.26 14.75
C ILE A 353 -23.53 -15.00 14.89
N GLY A 354 -22.44 -14.26 15.14
CA GLY A 354 -21.15 -14.89 15.40
C GLY A 354 -21.17 -15.74 16.66
N ASP A 355 -20.26 -16.72 16.73
CA ASP A 355 -20.07 -17.55 17.91
C ASP A 355 -19.93 -16.67 19.16
N THR A 356 -20.46 -17.15 20.28
CA THR A 356 -20.41 -16.43 21.54
C THR A 356 -19.15 -16.83 22.31
N LEU A 357 -18.37 -15.87 22.83
CA LEU A 357 -17.21 -16.15 23.68
C LEU A 357 -17.59 -17.08 24.84
N THR A 358 -17.04 -18.29 24.85
CA THR A 358 -17.14 -19.22 25.99
C THR A 358 -16.07 -18.83 27.03
N THR A 359 -16.49 -18.70 28.29
CA THR A 359 -15.72 -18.13 29.41
C THR A 359 -14.64 -19.05 29.97
N SER A 360 -14.17 -20.05 29.22
CA SER A 360 -13.18 -21.02 29.70
C SER A 360 -11.96 -21.04 28.79
N THR A 361 -11.03 -20.10 28.99
CA THR A 361 -9.64 -20.27 28.56
C THR A 361 -8.75 -20.56 29.77
N PRO A 362 -7.72 -21.43 29.63
CA PRO A 362 -6.76 -21.72 30.70
C PRO A 362 -5.93 -20.49 31.12
N GLU A 363 -5.82 -19.51 30.25
CA GLU A 363 -5.10 -18.26 30.45
C GLU A 363 -6.10 -17.20 30.86
N GLY A 364 -6.12 -16.88 32.16
CA GLY A 364 -6.65 -15.67 32.80
C GLY A 364 -7.97 -15.14 32.26
N GLU A 365 -9.02 -15.20 33.09
CA GLU A 365 -10.31 -14.55 32.86
C GLU A 365 -10.15 -13.21 32.12
N LEU A 366 -10.45 -13.20 30.82
CA LEU A 366 -10.81 -11.98 30.13
C LEU A 366 -11.98 -11.42 30.92
N THR A 367 -11.69 -10.45 31.80
CA THR A 367 -12.68 -9.87 32.71
C THR A 367 -13.56 -8.94 31.89
N VAL A 368 -14.32 -9.51 30.96
CA VAL A 368 -15.47 -8.87 30.33
C VAL A 368 -16.54 -8.88 31.42
N GLY A 369 -16.39 -7.98 32.39
CA GLY A 369 -17.05 -8.09 33.68
C GLY A 369 -18.56 -8.24 33.53
N ASN A 370 -19.08 -9.46 33.63
CA ASN A 370 -20.50 -9.83 33.52
C ASN A 370 -21.32 -9.11 32.43
N SER A 371 -20.68 -8.49 31.43
CA SER A 371 -21.33 -7.90 30.27
C SER A 371 -21.55 -9.04 29.29
N SER A 372 -22.79 -9.17 28.84
CA SER A 372 -23.28 -10.17 27.90
C SER A 372 -22.21 -10.58 26.89
N LYS A 373 -21.90 -11.87 26.87
CA LYS A 373 -20.82 -12.49 26.11
C LYS A 373 -20.76 -11.90 24.70
N VAL A 374 -19.70 -11.13 24.43
CA VAL A 374 -19.45 -10.51 23.12
C VAL A 374 -19.28 -11.63 22.09
N SER A 375 -19.57 -11.34 20.82
CA SER A 375 -19.22 -12.25 19.72
C SER A 375 -17.73 -12.56 19.75
N ASP A 376 -17.37 -13.83 19.60
CA ASP A 376 -15.98 -14.29 19.59
C ASP A 376 -15.23 -13.68 18.42
N PHE A 377 -14.31 -12.79 18.75
CA PHE A 377 -13.44 -12.14 17.79
C PHE A 377 -12.24 -13.00 17.40
N ARG A 378 -12.00 -14.11 18.12
CA ARG A 378 -10.84 -14.98 17.91
C ARG A 378 -11.02 -15.95 16.75
N THR A 379 -12.27 -16.20 16.35
CA THR A 379 -12.67 -17.15 15.30
C THR A 379 -13.35 -16.46 14.12
N GLN A 380 -13.08 -15.17 13.87
CA GLN A 380 -13.68 -14.44 12.75
C GLN A 380 -13.17 -14.98 11.40
N THR A 381 -13.91 -15.95 10.87
CA THR A 381 -13.68 -16.59 9.57
C THR A 381 -14.66 -16.12 8.50
N GLN A 382 -15.68 -15.37 8.87
CA GLN A 382 -16.73 -14.87 7.98
C GLN A 382 -16.91 -13.37 8.14
N SER A 383 -17.06 -12.68 7.02
CA SER A 383 -17.36 -11.24 7.01
C SER A 383 -18.79 -11.06 7.48
N LYS A 384 -19.06 -10.24 8.49
CA LYS A 384 -20.44 -10.01 8.94
C LYS A 384 -21.07 -8.86 8.15
N ILE A 385 -22.29 -9.07 7.66
CA ILE A 385 -23.14 -8.00 7.13
C ILE A 385 -24.14 -7.64 8.22
N MET A 386 -23.99 -6.45 8.79
CA MET A 386 -24.82 -5.95 9.89
C MET A 386 -24.95 -4.43 9.81
N PRO A 387 -26.04 -3.83 10.34
CA PRO A 387 -26.16 -2.38 10.36
C PRO A 387 -25.12 -1.77 11.32
N ILE A 388 -24.71 -0.54 11.04
CA ILE A 388 -23.83 0.23 11.91
C ILE A 388 -24.66 0.98 12.94
N LEU A 389 -24.28 0.89 14.22
CA LEU A 389 -24.83 1.75 15.26
C LEU A 389 -24.26 3.16 15.10
N ALA A 390 -25.01 4.03 14.41
CA ALA A 390 -24.61 5.42 14.14
C ALA A 390 -24.84 6.33 15.35
N GLU A 391 -25.85 6.05 16.17
CA GLU A 391 -26.14 6.81 17.39
C GLU A 391 -26.76 5.92 18.47
N GLY A 392 -26.33 6.10 19.71
CA GLY A 392 -26.96 5.54 20.90
C GLY A 392 -27.14 6.62 21.96
N SER A 393 -28.32 7.23 22.01
CA SER A 393 -28.67 8.31 22.93
C SER A 393 -29.74 7.85 23.91
N ILE A 394 -29.77 8.48 25.07
CA ILE A 394 -30.86 8.31 26.03
C ILE A 394 -31.31 9.64 26.58
N TYR A 395 -32.60 9.91 26.41
CA TYR A 395 -33.24 11.02 27.08
C TYR A 395 -33.89 10.50 28.34
N TYR A 396 -33.90 11.29 29.39
CA TYR A 396 -34.65 10.97 30.59
C TYR A 396 -35.44 12.17 31.08
N ASN A 397 -36.58 11.90 31.69
CA ASN A 397 -37.42 12.89 32.33
C ASN A 397 -37.81 12.41 33.73
N LEU A 398 -38.15 13.35 34.62
CA LEU A 398 -38.54 13.07 35.98
C LEU A 398 -40.00 13.45 36.17
N SER A 399 -40.79 12.54 36.72
CA SER A 399 -42.12 12.85 37.23
C SER A 399 -42.26 12.36 38.66
N TYR A 400 -43.29 12.83 39.35
CA TYR A 400 -43.69 12.31 40.64
C TYR A 400 -45.14 11.81 40.57
N TYR A 401 -45.49 10.90 41.45
CA TYR A 401 -46.85 10.37 41.58
C TYR A 401 -47.19 10.22 43.06
N PRO A 402 -48.45 10.45 43.48
CA PRO A 402 -48.84 10.19 44.86
C PRO A 402 -48.71 8.68 45.15
N ILE A 403 -48.12 8.33 46.28
CA ILE A 403 -48.04 6.93 46.72
C ILE A 403 -49.41 6.53 47.29
N VAL A 404 -49.96 5.41 46.83
CA VAL A 404 -51.23 4.85 47.29
C VAL A 404 -50.99 3.41 47.78
N PRO A 405 -51.34 3.07 49.04
CA PRO A 405 -51.91 3.94 50.08
C PRO A 405 -50.92 5.02 50.57
N ALA A 406 -51.45 6.12 51.09
CA ALA A 406 -50.67 7.32 51.42
C ALA A 406 -49.62 7.06 52.52
N ASP A 407 -48.34 7.22 52.20
CA ASP A 407 -47.24 7.29 53.18
C ASP A 407 -47.12 8.74 53.68
N LEU A 408 -47.39 8.96 54.97
CA LEU A 408 -47.28 10.29 55.60
C LEU A 408 -45.85 10.84 55.63
N ARG A 409 -44.82 9.98 55.50
CA ARG A 409 -43.41 10.39 55.45
C ARG A 409 -42.94 10.67 54.02
N ASN A 410 -43.42 9.93 53.03
CA ASN A 410 -43.11 10.12 51.60
C ASN A 410 -44.40 10.13 50.77
N PRO A 411 -45.16 11.24 50.75
CA PRO A 411 -46.46 11.28 50.07
C PRO A 411 -46.36 11.10 48.55
N TYR A 412 -45.16 11.27 47.98
CA TYR A 412 -44.91 11.16 46.55
C TYR A 412 -43.75 10.21 46.25
N GLY A 413 -43.97 9.33 45.27
CA GLY A 413 -42.93 8.54 44.63
C GLY A 413 -42.34 9.30 43.45
N LEU A 414 -41.02 9.21 43.26
CA LEU A 414 -40.35 9.71 42.06
C LEU A 414 -40.30 8.63 40.99
N ARG A 415 -40.46 9.03 39.74
CA ARG A 415 -40.38 8.19 38.56
C ARG A 415 -39.42 8.81 37.56
N VAL A 416 -38.47 8.00 37.08
CA VAL A 416 -37.62 8.36 35.94
C VAL A 416 -38.22 7.72 34.70
N HIS A 417 -38.44 8.52 33.67
CA HIS A 417 -38.81 8.07 32.34
C HIS A 417 -37.55 8.01 31.49
N TYR A 418 -37.35 6.92 30.77
CA TYR A 418 -36.23 6.74 29.85
C TYR A 418 -36.75 6.64 28.43
N TYR A 419 -36.09 7.34 27.53
CA TYR A 419 -36.39 7.34 26.10
C TYR A 419 -35.08 7.06 25.37
N PRO A 420 -34.72 5.77 25.19
CA PRO A 420 -33.58 5.43 24.37
C PRO A 420 -33.90 5.80 22.92
N ARG A 421 -32.94 6.42 22.25
CA ARG A 421 -32.99 6.73 20.83
C ARG A 421 -31.75 6.12 20.21
N VAL A 422 -31.97 5.17 19.31
CA VAL A 422 -30.89 4.44 18.65
C VAL A 422 -31.04 4.64 17.15
N VAL A 423 -29.94 4.94 16.48
CA VAL A 423 -29.91 5.07 15.03
C VAL A 423 -29.05 3.95 14.48
N LEU A 424 -29.67 3.09 13.69
CA LEU A 424 -28.99 2.08 12.89
C LEU A 424 -28.86 2.60 11.47
N TRP A 425 -27.70 2.45 10.87
CA TRP A 425 -27.43 2.84 9.49
C TRP A 425 -27.08 1.61 8.67
N ASN A 426 -27.69 1.48 7.49
CA ASN A 426 -27.29 0.51 6.49
C ASN A 426 -26.23 1.14 5.57
N PRO A 427 -24.93 0.83 5.73
CA PRO A 427 -23.88 1.40 4.89
C PRO A 427 -23.81 0.78 3.49
N TYR A 428 -24.59 -0.27 3.23
CA TYR A 428 -24.51 -1.06 2.02
C TYR A 428 -25.47 -0.55 0.94
N ASN A 429 -25.22 -0.96 -0.30
CA ASN A 429 -26.01 -0.63 -1.48
C ASN A 429 -27.23 -1.56 -1.70
N PHE A 430 -27.58 -2.39 -0.72
CA PHE A 430 -28.66 -3.37 -0.80
C PHE A 430 -29.59 -3.30 0.43
N GLU A 431 -30.80 -3.85 0.30
CA GLU A 431 -31.76 -3.96 1.40
C GLU A 431 -31.25 -4.93 2.49
N MET A 432 -31.50 -4.61 3.76
CA MET A 432 -31.06 -5.43 4.89
C MET A 432 -32.24 -5.77 5.79
N LYS A 433 -32.36 -7.03 6.19
CA LYS A 433 -33.34 -7.47 7.20
C LYS A 433 -32.65 -7.65 8.53
N VAL A 434 -32.90 -6.73 9.45
CA VAL A 434 -32.45 -6.80 10.84
C VAL A 434 -33.49 -7.59 11.64
N PRO A 435 -33.13 -8.72 12.28
CA PRO A 435 -34.05 -9.51 13.08
C PRO A 435 -34.39 -8.80 14.40
N ASP A 436 -35.34 -9.37 15.14
CA ASP A 436 -35.56 -9.03 16.55
C ASP A 436 -34.21 -9.04 17.28
N SER A 437 -33.84 -7.89 17.82
CA SER A 437 -32.52 -7.64 18.39
C SER A 437 -32.65 -7.02 19.79
N ALA A 438 -31.56 -7.05 20.55
CA ALA A 438 -31.45 -6.32 21.81
C ALA A 438 -30.39 -5.25 21.69
N ILE A 439 -30.72 -4.02 22.09
CA ILE A 439 -29.77 -2.91 22.15
C ILE A 439 -29.33 -2.76 23.60
N LEU A 440 -28.02 -2.82 23.81
CA LEU A 440 -27.38 -2.54 25.08
C LEU A 440 -26.82 -1.12 25.05
N LEU A 441 -27.37 -0.22 25.88
CA LEU A 441 -26.77 1.09 26.13
C LEU A 441 -26.10 1.08 27.50
N PHE A 442 -24.79 1.30 27.50
CA PHE A 442 -24.00 1.37 28.73
C PHE A 442 -23.98 2.79 29.26
N ILE A 443 -24.67 3.03 30.37
CA ILE A 443 -24.69 4.33 31.04
C ILE A 443 -24.03 4.23 32.39
N ASN A 444 -22.72 4.47 32.40
CA ASN A 444 -21.94 4.40 33.61
C ASN A 444 -22.26 5.59 34.54
N GLY A 445 -22.59 5.31 35.80
CA GLY A 445 -22.68 6.32 36.85
C GLY A 445 -23.91 6.23 37.75
N SER A 446 -23.73 6.63 39.02
CA SER A 446 -24.83 6.95 39.93
C SER A 446 -25.30 8.38 39.65
N LYS A 447 -26.59 8.59 39.39
CA LYS A 447 -27.16 9.94 39.39
C LYS A 447 -27.82 10.21 40.73
N SER A 448 -27.92 11.48 41.11
CA SER A 448 -28.72 11.89 42.26
C SER A 448 -29.60 13.05 41.85
N VAL A 449 -30.85 13.01 42.28
CA VAL A 449 -31.81 14.10 42.11
C VAL A 449 -31.90 14.84 43.44
N GLU A 450 -31.54 16.11 43.45
CA GLU A 450 -31.75 17.00 44.59
C GLU A 450 -33.05 17.76 44.39
N LEU A 451 -33.99 17.57 45.32
CA LEU A 451 -35.26 18.26 45.34
C LEU A 451 -35.26 19.31 46.45
N THR A 452 -35.71 20.52 46.14
CA THR A 452 -36.02 21.53 47.16
C THR A 452 -37.52 21.55 47.36
N LEU A 453 -37.97 21.13 48.55
CA LEU A 453 -39.38 21.10 48.92
C LEU A 453 -39.87 22.49 49.37
N THR A 454 -41.18 22.69 49.42
CA THR A 454 -41.82 23.90 49.97
C THR A 454 -41.28 24.18 51.37
N GLY A 455 -40.76 25.40 51.60
CA GLY A 455 -40.06 25.79 52.84
C GLY A 455 -38.54 25.69 52.79
N GLY A 456 -37.93 25.36 51.64
CA GLY A 456 -36.48 25.41 51.42
C GLY A 456 -35.72 24.16 51.86
N VAL A 457 -36.41 23.11 52.28
CA VAL A 457 -35.80 21.83 52.70
C VAL A 457 -35.27 21.10 51.47
N ARG A 458 -33.95 20.87 51.43
CA ARG A 458 -33.28 20.09 50.39
C ARG A 458 -33.30 18.60 50.73
N ARG A 459 -33.62 17.76 49.76
CA ARG A 459 -33.62 16.29 49.85
C ARG A 459 -32.89 15.72 48.64
N THR A 460 -31.89 14.87 48.87
CA THR A 460 -31.18 14.17 47.80
C THR A 460 -31.67 12.74 47.69
N TYR A 461 -32.15 12.37 46.50
CA TYR A 461 -32.51 11.02 46.13
C TYR A 461 -31.41 10.45 45.24
N ARG A 462 -30.68 9.45 45.75
CA ARG A 462 -29.70 8.72 44.93
C ARG A 462 -30.46 7.78 44.00
N MET A 463 -30.30 7.99 42.71
CA MET A 463 -30.79 7.12 41.66
C MET A 463 -29.61 6.29 41.15
N ASN A 464 -29.51 5.08 41.70
CA ASN A 464 -28.56 4.11 41.17
C ASN A 464 -29.17 3.48 39.92
N TRP A 465 -28.42 3.51 38.82
CA TRP A 465 -28.83 2.88 37.57
C TRP A 465 -28.39 1.41 37.61
N GLY A 466 -29.34 0.51 37.90
CA GLY A 466 -29.14 -0.95 38.01
C GLY A 466 -28.95 -1.49 39.43
N GLY A 467 -28.76 -2.80 39.56
CA GLY A 467 -28.48 -3.50 40.81
C GLY A 467 -27.03 -3.31 41.30
N GLY A 468 -26.71 -3.69 42.54
CA GLY A 468 -25.35 -3.54 43.09
C GLY A 468 -24.28 -4.37 42.35
N GLY A 469 -23.12 -3.79 42.01
CA GLY A 469 -21.97 -4.51 41.41
C GLY A 469 -21.42 -3.89 40.11
N ALA A 470 -20.46 -4.55 39.46
CA ALA A 470 -19.85 -4.13 38.18
C ALA A 470 -20.84 -4.14 36.97
N SER A 471 -22.07 -4.61 37.19
CA SER A 471 -23.19 -4.60 36.25
C SER A 471 -24.03 -3.30 36.28
N ARG A 472 -23.54 -2.23 36.92
CA ARG A 472 -24.26 -0.97 37.11
C ARG A 472 -24.28 -0.14 35.82
N GLY A 473 -25.47 0.18 35.33
CA GLY A 473 -25.68 1.14 34.23
C GLY A 473 -26.05 0.56 32.87
N SER A 474 -26.11 -0.77 32.73
CA SER A 474 -26.52 -1.41 31.48
C SER A 474 -28.03 -1.46 31.34
N MET A 475 -28.57 -0.82 30.31
CA MET A 475 -29.98 -0.99 29.93
C MET A 475 -30.09 -1.76 28.63
N TYR A 476 -30.98 -2.76 28.64
CA TYR A 476 -31.32 -3.56 27.49
C TYR A 476 -32.68 -3.15 26.98
N PHE A 477 -32.76 -2.91 25.68
CA PHE A 477 -34.01 -2.59 25.02
C PHE A 477 -34.25 -3.57 23.88
N LYS A 478 -35.44 -4.18 23.83
CA LYS A 478 -35.82 -5.05 22.72
C LYS A 478 -36.21 -4.19 21.52
N MET A 479 -35.51 -4.38 20.42
CA MET A 479 -35.84 -3.83 19.11
C MET A 479 -36.56 -4.91 18.29
N SER A 480 -37.74 -4.58 17.77
CA SER A 480 -38.40 -5.43 16.79
C SER A 480 -37.60 -5.45 15.48
N GLY A 481 -37.59 -6.57 14.77
CA GLY A 481 -36.95 -6.65 13.48
C GLY A 481 -37.47 -5.59 12.49
N ALA A 482 -36.59 -5.12 11.62
CA ALA A 482 -36.86 -4.08 10.65
C ALA A 482 -36.13 -4.36 9.33
N THR A 483 -36.71 -3.89 8.23
CA THR A 483 -36.07 -3.87 6.91
C THR A 483 -35.51 -2.48 6.67
N MET A 484 -34.25 -2.39 6.23
CA MET A 484 -33.54 -1.15 5.95
C MET A 484 -33.07 -1.14 4.50
N GLY A 485 -33.51 -0.18 3.70
CA GLY A 485 -33.04 0.05 2.35
C GLY A 485 -31.58 0.53 2.28
N PRO A 486 -31.00 0.62 1.08
CA PRO A 486 -29.63 1.10 0.86
C PRO A 486 -29.39 2.50 1.43
N GLY A 487 -28.35 2.68 2.24
CA GLY A 487 -28.04 3.97 2.87
C GLY A 487 -29.05 4.42 3.95
N GLU A 488 -30.11 3.65 4.21
CA GLU A 488 -31.17 4.04 5.12
C GLU A 488 -30.68 4.11 6.57
N SER A 489 -31.14 5.14 7.29
CA SER A 489 -30.96 5.25 8.74
C SER A 489 -32.29 5.01 9.45
N LEU A 490 -32.37 3.90 10.18
CA LEU A 490 -33.51 3.56 11.02
C LEU A 490 -33.33 4.21 12.39
N VAL A 491 -34.23 5.15 12.72
CA VAL A 491 -34.33 5.72 14.06
C VAL A 491 -35.31 4.89 14.88
N TRP A 492 -34.80 4.22 15.90
CA TRP A 492 -35.59 3.37 16.78
C TRP A 492 -35.70 3.95 18.20
N SER A 493 -36.92 3.91 18.74
CA SER A 493 -37.25 4.18 20.14
C SER A 493 -38.43 3.30 20.55
N PRO A 494 -38.44 2.72 21.77
CA PRO A 494 -39.52 1.87 22.23
C PRO A 494 -40.82 2.67 22.41
N ALA A 495 -41.93 2.15 21.91
CA ALA A 495 -43.24 2.82 21.97
C ALA A 495 -43.81 2.93 23.39
N ALA A 496 -43.40 2.09 24.34
CA ALA A 496 -43.82 2.16 25.74
C ALA A 496 -42.87 1.39 26.69
N ASN A 497 -42.82 1.82 27.95
CA ASN A 497 -42.20 1.04 29.04
C ASN A 497 -42.99 -0.26 29.24
N ARG A 498 -42.41 -1.40 28.85
CA ARG A 498 -42.88 -2.70 29.37
C ARG A 498 -42.09 -2.99 30.64
N ILE A 499 -42.82 -3.05 31.76
CA ILE A 499 -42.29 -3.61 33.00
C ILE A 499 -42.03 -5.10 32.70
N TYR A 500 -40.80 -5.54 32.89
CA TYR A 500 -40.46 -6.96 32.97
C TYR A 500 -40.41 -7.39 34.43
#